data_AF-A0A7Y5CUR0-F1
#
_entry.id   AF-A0A7Y5CUR0-F1
#
_cell.length_a   1.000
_cell.length_b   1.000
_cell.length_c   1.000
_cell.angle_alpha   90.00
_cell.angle_beta   90.00
_cell.angle_gamma   90.00
#
_symmetry.space_group_name_H-M   'P 1'
#
loop_
_entity.id
_entity.type
_entity.pdbx_description
1 polymer ?
#
loop_
_entity_poly.entity_id
_entity_poly.type
_entity_poly.pdbx_seq_one_letter_code
_entity_poly.pdbx_strand_id
1 'polypeptide(L)'
;MQQRTLAVFAVLFLIGCTGPAAVRETTPHASRIKDLDPTVVLISIDGFRHDYLDKAAAPNLQRLAQNGVRAQGMIPAFPSKTFPNHYTIVTGLYPEHHGIVSNT
;
A
#
# COMPACT_ATOMS: atom_id res chain seq x y z
N MET A 1 44.83 -36.29 49.10
CA MET A 1 45.23 -36.09 47.69
C MET A 1 44.17 -36.68 46.73
N GLN A 2 42.88 -36.34 46.88
CA GLN A 2 41.79 -36.98 46.13
C GLN A 2 40.51 -36.11 45.99
N GLN A 3 40.60 -34.84 45.55
CA GLN A 3 39.39 -34.04 45.29
C GLN A 3 39.44 -33.14 44.05
N ARG A 4 40.46 -33.25 43.17
CA ARG A 4 40.58 -32.34 42.00
C ARG A 4 40.22 -32.97 40.66
N THR A 5 39.92 -34.27 40.60
CA THR A 5 39.75 -34.98 39.32
C THR A 5 38.30 -35.09 38.84
N LEU A 6 37.30 -34.77 39.66
CA LEU A 6 35.87 -34.90 39.27
C LEU A 6 35.32 -33.70 38.51
N ALA A 7 35.95 -32.52 38.61
CA ALA A 7 35.41 -31.29 38.03
C ALA A 7 35.70 -31.13 36.52
N VAL A 8 36.65 -31.89 35.96
CA VAL A 8 37.06 -31.72 34.56
C VAL A 8 36.12 -32.42 33.58
N PHE A 9 35.47 -33.51 33.99
CA PHE A 9 34.54 -34.24 33.11
C PHE A 9 33.17 -33.57 32.92
N ALA A 10 32.75 -32.71 33.86
CA ALA A 10 31.46 -32.02 33.77
C ALA A 10 31.47 -30.82 32.79
N VAL A 11 32.65 -30.29 32.45
CA VAL A 11 32.76 -29.10 31.58
C VAL A 11 32.72 -29.48 30.09
N LEU A 12 33.04 -30.73 29.72
CA LEU A 12 33.03 -31.16 28.32
C LEU A 12 31.63 -31.46 27.75
N PHE A 13 30.58 -31.54 28.58
CA PHE A 13 29.24 -31.95 28.13
C PHE A 13 28.30 -30.80 27.74
N LEU A 14 28.75 -29.54 27.82
CA LEU A 14 27.91 -28.36 27.53
C LEU A 14 28.20 -27.68 26.17
N ILE A 15 28.98 -28.32 25.28
CA ILE A 15 29.27 -27.79 23.92
C ILE A 15 28.41 -28.47 22.84
N GLY A 16 27.28 -29.07 23.23
CA GLY A 16 26.28 -29.59 22.30
C GLY A 16 25.15 -28.60 22.10
N CYS A 17 24.96 -28.13 20.85
CA CYS A 17 23.83 -27.35 20.33
C CYS A 17 24.01 -25.82 20.23
N THR A 18 25.02 -25.37 19.47
CA THR A 18 24.99 -24.06 18.79
C THR A 18 25.34 -24.21 17.31
N GLY A 19 24.57 -25.02 16.59
CA GLY A 19 24.44 -24.83 15.15
C GLY A 19 23.31 -23.84 14.89
N PRO A 20 23.50 -22.74 14.15
CA PRO A 20 22.36 -21.98 13.68
C PRO A 20 21.60 -22.89 12.70
N ALA A 21 20.44 -23.39 13.14
CA ALA A 21 19.44 -23.89 12.22
C ALA A 21 19.11 -22.71 11.30
N ALA A 22 19.63 -22.73 10.07
CA ALA A 22 19.25 -21.78 9.05
C ALA A 22 17.76 -22.00 8.75
N VAL A 23 16.92 -21.29 9.50
CA VAL A 23 15.52 -21.09 9.15
C VAL A 23 15.55 -20.40 7.81
N ARG A 24 15.30 -21.16 6.75
CA ARG A 24 15.11 -20.64 5.41
C ARG A 24 13.80 -19.86 5.46
N GLU A 25 13.88 -18.56 5.71
CA GLU A 25 12.76 -17.65 5.54
C GLU A 25 12.32 -17.73 4.07
N THR A 26 11.35 -18.58 3.79
CA THR A 26 10.50 -18.41 2.61
C THR A 26 9.54 -17.28 2.92
N THR A 27 10.07 -16.06 3.06
CA THR A 27 9.24 -14.87 2.92
C THR A 27 8.75 -14.90 1.47
N PRO A 28 7.43 -14.86 1.21
CA PRO A 28 6.96 -14.65 -0.15
C PRO A 28 7.63 -13.37 -0.63
N HIS A 29 8.44 -13.47 -1.67
CA HIS A 29 9.10 -12.31 -2.26
C HIS A 29 7.99 -11.47 -2.89
N ALA A 30 7.35 -10.62 -2.09
CA ALA A 30 6.53 -9.55 -2.61
C ALA A 30 7.47 -8.74 -3.50
N SER A 31 7.18 -8.75 -4.81
CA SER A 31 7.93 -7.99 -5.80
C SER A 31 8.12 -6.57 -5.29
N ARG A 32 9.35 -6.06 -5.31
CA ARG A 32 9.61 -4.68 -4.90
C ARG A 32 8.92 -3.78 -5.93
N ILE A 33 8.37 -2.64 -5.51
CA ILE A 33 7.72 -1.68 -6.43
C ILE A 33 8.64 -1.27 -7.60
N LYS A 34 9.96 -1.35 -7.40
CA LYS A 34 10.98 -1.04 -8.42
C LYS A 34 11.09 -2.07 -9.55
N ASP A 35 10.58 -3.26 -9.34
CA ASP A 35 10.66 -4.38 -10.28
C ASP A 35 9.38 -4.48 -11.14
N LEU A 36 8.42 -3.55 -10.94
CA LEU A 36 7.19 -3.47 -11.71
C LEU A 36 7.40 -2.62 -12.97
N ASP A 37 6.83 -3.05 -14.09
CA ASP A 37 6.64 -2.21 -15.25
C ASP A 37 5.82 -0.95 -14.88
N PRO A 38 5.93 0.16 -15.64
CA PRO A 38 5.13 1.36 -15.42
C PRO A 38 3.64 1.04 -15.30
N THR A 39 3.14 0.99 -14.07
CA THR A 39 1.79 0.52 -13.73
C THR A 39 0.93 1.71 -13.38
N VAL A 40 -0.25 1.81 -14.02
CA VAL A 40 -1.23 2.85 -13.71
C VAL A 40 -2.14 2.37 -12.58
N VAL A 41 -2.17 3.14 -11.49
CA VAL A 41 -3.09 2.91 -10.37
C VAL A 41 -4.07 4.08 -10.32
N LEU A 42 -5.36 3.81 -10.57
CA LEU A 42 -6.43 4.79 -10.42
C LEU A 42 -7.00 4.73 -9.00
N ILE A 43 -6.82 5.80 -8.23
CA ILE A 43 -7.38 5.95 -6.89
C ILE A 43 -8.55 6.93 -6.96
N SER A 44 -9.78 6.45 -6.77
CA SER A 44 -10.98 7.30 -6.68
C SER A 44 -11.38 7.48 -5.21
N ILE A 45 -11.64 8.72 -4.79
CA ILE A 45 -12.10 9.07 -3.44
C ILE A 45 -13.47 9.75 -3.58
N ASP A 46 -14.53 9.05 -3.17
CA ASP A 46 -15.89 9.57 -3.31
C ASP A 46 -16.12 10.82 -2.44
N GLY A 47 -16.84 11.81 -2.98
CA GLY A 47 -17.15 13.05 -2.28
C GLY A 47 -15.95 13.95 -1.95
N PHE A 48 -14.76 13.71 -2.53
CA PHE A 48 -13.58 14.54 -2.29
C PHE A 48 -13.67 15.87 -3.05
N ARG A 49 -14.15 16.92 -2.38
CA ARG A 49 -14.26 18.26 -2.95
C ARG A 49 -12.88 18.87 -3.21
N HIS A 50 -12.78 19.70 -4.24
CA HIS A 50 -11.52 20.28 -4.74
C HIS A 50 -10.67 21.01 -3.68
N ASP A 51 -11.28 21.60 -2.66
CA ASP A 51 -10.61 22.38 -1.60
C ASP A 51 -10.32 21.57 -0.33
N TYR A 52 -10.69 20.29 -0.28
CA TYR A 52 -10.45 19.44 0.90
C TYR A 52 -8.96 19.15 1.11
N LEU A 53 -8.15 19.12 0.05
CA LEU A 53 -6.71 18.91 0.17
C LEU A 53 -6.02 20.02 0.98
N ASP A 54 -6.55 21.24 0.89
CA ASP A 54 -6.01 22.42 1.57
C ASP A 54 -6.63 22.60 2.97
N LYS A 55 -7.81 22.02 3.22
CA LYS A 55 -8.54 22.12 4.49
C LYS A 55 -8.28 20.95 5.44
N ALA A 56 -7.93 19.78 4.92
CA ALA A 56 -7.74 18.56 5.70
C ALA A 56 -6.26 18.27 5.96
N ALA A 57 -5.99 17.60 7.10
CA ALA A 57 -4.67 17.03 7.39
C ALA A 57 -4.46 15.76 6.56
N ALA A 58 -4.05 15.91 5.29
CA ALA A 58 -3.84 14.82 4.35
C ALA A 58 -2.37 14.75 3.85
N PRO A 59 -1.39 14.45 4.74
CA PRO A 59 0.04 14.61 4.43
C PRO A 59 0.50 13.77 3.22
N ASN A 60 -0.07 12.57 3.03
CA ASN A 60 0.28 11.72 1.89
C ASN A 60 -0.24 12.27 0.56
N LEU A 61 -1.48 12.77 0.53
CA LEU A 61 -2.07 13.37 -0.67
C LEU A 61 -1.42 14.73 -0.98
N GLN A 62 -1.08 15.50 0.06
CA GLN A 62 -0.35 16.76 -0.10
C GLN A 62 1.04 16.51 -0.69
N ARG A 63 1.77 15.49 -0.20
CA ARG A 63 3.04 15.07 -0.78
C ARG A 63 2.90 14.64 -2.24
N LEU A 64 1.82 13.92 -2.59
CA LEU A 64 1.55 13.52 -3.97
C LEU A 64 1.31 14.74 -4.88
N ALA A 65 0.52 15.72 -4.40
CA ALA A 65 0.26 16.94 -5.15
C ALA A 65 1.49 17.83 -5.32
N GLN A 66 2.35 17.93 -4.30
CA GLN A 66 3.57 18.74 -4.32
C GLN A 66 4.66 18.15 -5.24
N ASN A 67 4.77 16.82 -5.30
CA ASN A 67 5.77 16.12 -6.11
C ASN A 67 5.24 15.65 -7.47
N GLY A 68 3.99 16.00 -7.79
CA GLY A 68 3.29 15.56 -8.99
C GLY A 68 2.59 16.71 -9.71
N VAL A 69 1.49 16.41 -10.38
CA VAL A 69 0.66 17.39 -11.10
C VAL A 69 -0.69 17.52 -10.40
N ARG A 70 -1.12 18.76 -10.13
CA ARG A 70 -2.40 19.08 -9.50
C ARG A 70 -3.19 20.08 -10.35
N ALA A 71 -4.47 19.79 -10.59
CA ALA A 71 -5.43 20.75 -11.13
C ALA A 71 -6.11 21.58 -10.03
N GLN A 72 -6.68 22.73 -10.38
CA GLN A 72 -7.45 23.57 -9.44
C GLN A 72 -8.74 22.89 -8.95
N GLY A 73 -9.31 22.02 -9.80
CA GLY A 73 -10.49 21.21 -9.55
C GLY A 73 -10.84 20.37 -10.77
N MET A 74 -11.80 19.47 -10.61
CA MET A 74 -12.36 18.65 -11.69
C MET A 74 -13.86 18.94 -11.77
N ILE A 75 -14.36 19.19 -12.97
CA ILE A 75 -15.80 19.41 -13.20
C ILE A 75 -16.44 18.03 -13.38
N PRO A 76 -17.39 17.61 -12.51
CA PRO A 76 -18.07 16.34 -12.66
C PRO A 76 -19.08 16.40 -13.82
N ALA A 77 -19.41 15.23 -14.37
CA ALA A 77 -20.57 15.10 -15.24
C ALA A 77 -21.87 15.29 -14.45
N PHE A 78 -22.90 15.83 -15.11
CA PHE A 78 -24.23 15.93 -14.54
C PHE A 78 -24.99 14.62 -14.75
N PRO A 79 -25.68 14.07 -13.73
CA PRO A 79 -25.76 14.58 -12.36
C PRO A 79 -24.52 14.27 -11.53
N SER A 80 -24.18 15.14 -10.57
CA SER A 80 -23.03 14.98 -9.67
C SER A 80 -23.28 13.88 -8.61
N LYS A 81 -23.38 12.63 -9.07
CA LYS A 81 -23.68 11.42 -8.29
C LYS A 81 -22.56 10.39 -8.47
N THR A 82 -22.39 9.54 -7.44
CA THR A 82 -21.32 8.55 -7.35
C THR A 82 -21.25 7.62 -8.56
N PHE A 83 -22.30 6.84 -8.85
CA PHE A 83 -22.26 5.85 -9.93
C PHE A 83 -22.09 6.49 -11.32
N PRO A 84 -22.87 7.53 -11.70
CA PRO A 84 -22.67 8.20 -12.97
C PRO A 84 -21.23 8.70 -13.17
N ASN A 85 -20.64 9.39 -12.19
CA ASN A 85 -19.32 10.00 -12.35
C ASN A 85 -18.17 8.99 -12.31
N HIS A 86 -18.24 7.96 -11.46
CA HIS A 86 -17.21 6.93 -11.45
C HIS A 86 -17.17 6.18 -12.79
N TYR A 87 -18.34 5.93 -13.38
CA TYR A 87 -18.43 5.28 -14.69
C TYR A 87 -17.99 6.22 -15.83
N THR A 88 -18.32 7.52 -15.76
CA THR A 88 -17.79 8.54 -16.68
C THR A 88 -16.26 8.56 -16.69
N ILE A 89 -15.59 8.50 -15.53
CA ILE A 89 -14.12 8.56 -15.44
C ILE A 89 -13.46 7.37 -16.16
N VAL A 90 -14.01 6.16 -16.02
CA VAL A 90 -13.41 4.95 -16.59
C VAL A 90 -13.80 4.70 -18.05
N THR A 91 -14.89 5.29 -18.53
CA THR A 91 -15.36 5.13 -19.92
C THR A 91 -15.06 6.32 -20.82
N GLY A 92 -14.88 7.52 -20.25
CA GLY A 92 -14.79 8.76 -21.01
C GLY A 92 -16.11 9.22 -21.64
N LEU A 93 -17.23 8.58 -21.30
CA LEU A 93 -18.56 8.89 -21.86
C LEU A 93 -19.40 9.70 -20.87
N TYR A 94 -20.33 10.51 -21.39
CA TYR A 94 -21.34 11.15 -20.56
C TYR A 94 -22.38 10.16 -20.04
N PRO A 95 -23.10 10.46 -18.93
CA PRO A 95 -24.15 9.60 -18.39
C PRO A 95 -25.22 9.16 -19.37
N GLU A 96 -25.63 10.04 -20.28
CA GLU A 96 -26.59 9.73 -21.34
C GLU A 96 -26.07 8.68 -22.34
N HIS A 97 -24.75 8.57 -22.52
CA HIS A 97 -24.12 7.64 -23.46
C HIS A 97 -23.78 6.30 -22.81
N HIS A 98 -23.35 6.30 -21.54
CA HIS A 98 -23.02 5.08 -20.83
C HIS A 98 -24.19 4.47 -20.03
N GLY A 99 -25.36 5.11 -20.03
CA GLY A 99 -26.62 4.58 -19.47
C GLY A 99 -26.77 4.69 -17.95
N ILE A 100 -25.67 4.79 -17.20
CA ILE A 100 -25.70 5.02 -15.73
C ILE A 100 -26.01 6.50 -15.41
N VAL A 101 -27.29 6.84 -15.31
CA VAL A 101 -27.76 8.23 -15.06
C VAL A 101 -28.13 8.52 -13.60
N SER A 102 -28.25 7.49 -12.76
CA SER A 102 -28.71 7.57 -11.38
C SER A 102 -27.94 6.59 -10.49
N ASN A 103 -28.05 6.76 -9.18
CA ASN A 103 -27.56 5.80 -8.19
C ASN A 103 -28.61 4.73 -7.81
N THR A 104 -29.85 4.92 -8.25
CA THR A 104 -31.02 4.09 -7.94
C THR A 104 -31.77 3.81 -9.23
#